data_AF-A0A7J6R6X3-F1
#
_entry.id   AF-A0A7J6R6X3-F1
#
_cell.length_a   1.000
_cell.length_b   1.000
_cell.length_c   1.000
_cell.angle_alpha   90.00
_cell.angle_beta   90.00
_cell.angle_gamma   90.00
#
_symmetry.space_group_name_H-M   'P 1'
#
loop_
_entity.id
_entity.type
_entity.pdbx_description
1 polymer ?
#
loop_
_entity_poly.entity_id
_entity_poly.type
_entity_poly.pdbx_seq_one_letter_code
_entity_poly.pdbx_strand_id
1 'polypeptide(L)'
;FYSLVPHTISKSTDAAARAKLNTLKKVEKAVDNVTDLLSIVDFTDARDRAATGQGHVLDRQFIALGVTLDVVSTESPTFEIIEKCMRTTHAPTHDSYSLQIVSLLEVRRAEECARFEGFPVCSHNRRLLWHGSRLTNWVSILSKGLQIAPKEAPVTGYMFGKGLYFADCSSKSANYCFASRDSPYGVLVLCEAALGDQYKRVAAEYEAKRSCRKAKAHSTWGMGKTAPDPTAEAELPSVGGVTVPMGPLIDTTELVDTEAAQQGETSSLLYNEFIVYNTAQALFSAGSSCGTQAVVVMQLFDNGFERHGRSLSSPPNGIQRISES
;
A
#
# COMPACT_ATOMS: atom_id res chain seq x y z
N PHE A 1 12.90 7.23 -25.33
CA PHE A 1 11.96 6.27 -24.71
C PHE A 1 11.50 5.20 -25.70
N TYR A 2 10.73 5.54 -26.74
CA TYR A 2 10.24 4.53 -27.72
C TYR A 2 11.32 3.77 -28.49
N SER A 3 12.55 4.29 -28.56
CA SER A 3 13.72 3.62 -29.12
C SER A 3 14.44 2.68 -28.14
N LEU A 4 14.24 2.88 -26.82
CA LEU A 4 14.94 2.16 -25.75
C LEU A 4 14.06 1.09 -25.10
N VAL A 5 12.76 1.34 -25.00
CA VAL A 5 11.76 0.42 -24.48
C VAL A 5 10.90 -0.04 -25.67
N PRO A 6 10.81 -1.34 -25.99
CA PRO A 6 9.99 -1.83 -27.10
C PRO A 6 8.50 -1.53 -26.89
N HIS A 7 7.82 -1.05 -27.95
CA HIS A 7 6.39 -0.76 -27.94
C HIS A 7 5.70 -1.31 -29.18
N THR A 8 4.53 -1.91 -29.01
CA THR A 8 3.63 -2.24 -30.12
C THR A 8 2.69 -1.07 -30.36
N ILE A 9 3.05 -0.19 -31.28
CA ILE A 9 2.19 0.91 -31.73
C ILE A 9 1.59 0.51 -33.07
N SER A 10 0.26 0.42 -33.14
CA SER A 10 -0.45 0.18 -34.41
C SER A 10 -0.09 1.27 -35.42
N LYS A 11 -0.01 0.90 -36.71
CA LYS A 11 0.35 1.81 -37.80
C LYS A 11 -0.67 2.94 -38.03
N SER A 12 -1.83 2.93 -37.38
CA SER A 12 -2.81 4.01 -37.53
C SER A 12 -2.34 5.30 -36.87
N THR A 13 -2.59 6.43 -37.52
CA THR A 13 -2.26 7.79 -37.05
C THR A 13 -2.87 8.08 -35.69
N ASP A 14 -4.10 7.61 -35.45
CA ASP A 14 -4.79 7.79 -34.17
C ASP A 14 -4.18 6.95 -33.05
N ALA A 15 -3.75 5.72 -33.34
CA ALA A 15 -3.08 4.88 -32.37
C ALA A 15 -1.70 5.44 -32.01
N ALA A 16 -0.96 5.96 -32.99
CA ALA A 16 0.32 6.64 -32.77
C ALA A 16 0.14 7.93 -31.94
N ALA A 17 -0.90 8.72 -32.21
CA ALA A 17 -1.22 9.91 -31.41
C ALA A 17 -1.59 9.55 -29.96
N ARG A 18 -2.39 8.49 -29.75
CA ARG A 18 -2.72 7.99 -28.41
C ARG A 18 -1.49 7.46 -27.66
N ALA A 19 -0.58 6.79 -28.36
CA ALA A 19 0.63 6.21 -27.78
C ALA A 19 1.65 7.26 -27.33
N LYS A 20 1.61 8.51 -27.83
CA LYS A 20 2.51 9.60 -27.43
C LYS A 20 2.45 9.85 -25.92
N LEU A 21 3.61 9.88 -25.28
CA LEU A 21 3.88 10.23 -23.88
C LEU A 21 3.87 11.74 -23.72
N ASN A 22 2.70 12.32 -23.94
CA ASN A 22 2.49 13.77 -23.97
C ASN A 22 1.70 14.29 -22.76
N THR A 23 1.36 13.41 -21.81
CA THR A 23 0.71 13.79 -20.56
C THR A 23 1.43 13.14 -19.39
N LEU A 24 1.38 13.80 -18.23
CA LEU A 24 1.97 13.32 -16.97
C LEU A 24 1.53 11.87 -16.67
N LYS A 25 0.21 11.64 -16.72
CA LYS A 25 -0.43 10.33 -16.52
C LYS A 25 0.11 9.24 -17.43
N LYS A 26 0.48 9.57 -18.68
CA LYS A 26 1.08 8.58 -19.58
C LYS A 26 2.53 8.30 -19.22
N VAL A 27 3.29 9.34 -18.82
CA VAL A 27 4.67 9.18 -18.35
C VAL A 27 4.73 8.33 -17.09
N GLU A 28 3.88 8.61 -16.11
CA GLU A 28 3.67 7.80 -14.91
C GLU A 28 3.38 6.34 -15.27
N LYS A 29 2.37 6.11 -16.12
CA LYS A 29 2.02 4.76 -16.58
C LYS A 29 3.19 4.04 -17.26
N ALA A 30 4.02 4.76 -18.02
CA ALA A 30 5.19 4.17 -18.65
C ALA A 30 6.29 3.82 -17.64
N VAL A 31 6.51 4.64 -16.62
CA VAL A 31 7.42 4.34 -15.50
C VAL A 31 6.92 3.14 -14.71
N ASP A 32 5.61 3.07 -14.43
CA ASP A 32 4.98 1.93 -13.78
C ASP A 32 5.21 0.65 -14.57
N ASN A 33 4.97 0.68 -15.89
CA ASN A 33 5.20 -0.49 -16.76
C ASN A 33 6.67 -0.93 -16.77
N VAL A 34 7.63 0.00 -16.73
CA VAL A 34 9.05 -0.35 -16.62
C VAL A 34 9.37 -0.95 -15.26
N THR A 35 8.75 -0.46 -14.19
CA THR A 35 8.89 -1.01 -12.84
C THR A 35 8.30 -2.43 -12.77
N ASP A 36 7.14 -2.65 -13.37
CA ASP A 36 6.52 -3.98 -13.53
C ASP A 36 7.43 -4.94 -14.32
N LEU A 37 8.15 -4.44 -15.34
CA LEU A 37 9.12 -5.26 -16.07
C LEU A 37 10.34 -5.62 -15.21
N LEU A 38 10.83 -4.69 -14.39
CA LEU A 38 11.93 -4.96 -13.46
C LEU A 38 11.52 -5.97 -12.39
N SER A 39 10.28 -5.91 -11.89
CA SER A 39 9.78 -6.91 -10.94
C SER A 39 9.63 -8.30 -11.57
N ILE A 40 9.31 -8.38 -12.87
CA ILE A 40 9.34 -9.63 -13.63
C ILE A 40 10.77 -10.18 -13.73
N VAL A 41 11.77 -9.32 -13.95
CA VAL A 41 13.19 -9.75 -13.96
C VAL A 41 13.60 -10.29 -12.59
N ASP A 42 13.23 -9.60 -11.51
CA ASP A 42 13.47 -10.08 -10.14
C ASP A 42 12.79 -11.43 -9.88
N PHE A 43 11.57 -11.60 -10.39
CA PHE A 43 10.87 -12.88 -10.33
C PHE A 43 11.56 -13.97 -11.14
N THR A 44 12.05 -13.67 -12.35
CA THR A 44 12.79 -14.65 -13.15
C THR A 44 14.11 -15.02 -12.51
N ASP A 45 14.83 -14.08 -11.90
CA ASP A 45 16.08 -14.35 -11.18
C ASP A 45 15.82 -15.20 -9.92
N ALA A 46 14.75 -14.89 -9.16
CA ALA A 46 14.34 -15.71 -8.03
C ALA A 46 13.93 -17.13 -8.47
N ARG A 47 13.19 -17.25 -9.57
CA ARG A 47 12.81 -18.53 -10.20
C ARG A 47 14.04 -19.30 -10.66
N ASP A 48 15.01 -18.65 -11.28
CA ASP A 48 16.18 -19.30 -11.87
C ASP A 48 17.15 -19.77 -10.77
N ARG A 49 17.31 -18.99 -9.68
CA ARG A 49 17.97 -19.46 -8.44
C ARG A 49 17.23 -20.66 -7.82
N ALA A 50 15.91 -20.68 -7.94
CA ALA A 50 15.06 -21.79 -7.52
C ALA A 50 14.98 -22.92 -8.58
N ALA A 51 15.66 -22.85 -9.74
CA ALA A 51 15.57 -23.90 -10.76
C ALA A 51 16.47 -25.10 -10.44
N THR A 52 17.58 -24.87 -9.75
CA THR A 52 18.56 -25.89 -9.39
C THR A 52 18.48 -26.22 -7.90
N GLY A 53 17.66 -27.21 -7.53
CA GLY A 53 17.54 -27.66 -6.14
C GLY A 53 16.59 -28.84 -5.97
N GLN A 54 16.68 -29.54 -4.85
CA GLN A 54 15.73 -30.60 -4.48
C GLN A 54 14.45 -29.98 -3.88
N GLY A 55 13.29 -30.64 -4.06
CA GLY A 55 11.99 -30.19 -3.53
C GLY A 55 10.99 -29.71 -4.58
N HIS A 56 9.86 -29.14 -4.17
CA HIS A 56 8.85 -28.57 -5.07
C HIS A 56 9.28 -27.18 -5.58
N VAL A 57 8.92 -26.83 -6.83
CA VAL A 57 9.36 -25.57 -7.47
C VAL A 57 8.86 -24.34 -6.70
N LEU A 58 7.59 -24.37 -6.25
CA LEU A 58 7.01 -23.26 -5.50
C LEU A 58 7.72 -23.04 -4.16
N ASP A 59 8.11 -24.12 -3.47
CA ASP A 59 8.82 -24.02 -2.19
C ASP A 59 10.17 -23.33 -2.38
N ARG A 60 10.90 -23.69 -3.44
CA ARG A 60 12.19 -23.06 -3.75
C ARG A 60 12.03 -21.59 -4.14
N GLN A 61 10.99 -21.25 -4.91
CA GLN A 61 10.66 -19.85 -5.22
C GLN A 61 10.32 -19.06 -3.96
N PHE A 62 9.53 -19.65 -3.06
CA PHE A 62 9.16 -19.05 -1.79
C PHE A 62 10.38 -18.82 -0.89
N ILE A 63 11.24 -19.83 -0.73
CA ILE A 63 12.52 -19.72 0.00
C ILE A 63 13.39 -18.62 -0.58
N ALA A 64 13.44 -18.48 -1.92
CA ALA A 64 14.21 -17.45 -2.60
C ALA A 64 13.72 -16.01 -2.34
N LEU A 65 12.50 -15.83 -1.81
CA LEU A 65 12.03 -14.52 -1.36
C LEU A 65 12.71 -14.07 -0.05
N GLY A 66 13.25 -15.00 0.74
CA GLY A 66 13.89 -14.69 2.01
C GLY A 66 12.94 -14.08 3.05
N VAL A 67 11.66 -14.46 2.98
CA VAL A 67 10.61 -13.99 3.91
C VAL A 67 9.90 -15.18 4.55
N THR A 68 9.40 -14.97 5.76
CA THR A 68 8.43 -15.88 6.38
C THR A 68 7.04 -15.27 6.22
N LEU A 69 6.06 -16.08 5.84
CA LEU A 69 4.64 -15.71 5.80
C LEU A 69 3.87 -16.70 6.66
N ASP A 70 3.16 -16.20 7.67
CA ASP A 70 2.34 -17.01 8.57
C ASP A 70 0.88 -16.55 8.50
N VAL A 71 -0.06 -17.49 8.40
CA VAL A 71 -1.49 -17.15 8.34
C VAL A 71 -1.97 -16.70 9.71
N VAL A 72 -2.56 -15.51 9.77
CA VAL A 72 -3.21 -15.00 10.97
C VAL A 72 -4.62 -15.58 11.05
N SER A 73 -4.95 -16.21 12.19
CA SER A 73 -6.28 -16.76 12.43
C SER A 73 -7.36 -15.67 12.38
N THR A 74 -8.49 -15.98 11.75
CA THR A 74 -9.68 -15.11 11.69
C THR A 74 -10.30 -14.86 13.07
N GLU A 75 -9.99 -15.71 14.06
CA GLU A 75 -10.45 -15.57 15.44
C GLU A 75 -9.49 -14.74 16.31
N SER A 76 -8.36 -14.29 15.74
CA SER A 76 -7.37 -13.52 16.50
C SER A 76 -7.81 -12.06 16.69
N PRO A 77 -7.45 -11.42 17.83
CA PRO A 77 -7.68 -9.99 18.03
C PRO A 77 -7.05 -9.11 16.95
N THR A 78 -5.89 -9.54 16.42
CA THR A 78 -5.20 -8.86 15.31
C THR A 78 -6.06 -8.83 14.05
N PHE A 79 -6.72 -9.94 13.71
CA PHE A 79 -7.61 -9.99 12.56
C PHE A 79 -8.80 -9.05 12.74
N GLU A 80 -9.45 -9.06 13.90
CA GLU A 80 -10.59 -8.18 14.20
C GLU A 80 -10.22 -6.70 14.09
N ILE A 81 -9.07 -6.29 14.63
CA ILE A 81 -8.57 -4.91 14.55
C ILE A 81 -8.33 -4.53 13.08
N ILE A 82 -7.67 -5.37 12.30
CA ILE A 82 -7.33 -5.07 10.90
C ILE A 82 -8.58 -5.04 10.02
N GLU A 83 -9.50 -5.98 10.21
CA GLU A 83 -10.77 -6.01 9.49
C GLU A 83 -11.60 -4.74 9.79
N LYS A 84 -11.70 -4.37 11.06
CA LYS A 84 -12.42 -3.15 11.46
C LYS A 84 -11.72 -1.91 10.91
N CYS A 85 -10.39 -1.80 10.99
CA CYS A 85 -9.61 -0.72 10.37
C CYS A 85 -9.91 -0.59 8.88
N MET A 86 -9.84 -1.70 8.13
CA MET A 86 -10.08 -1.71 6.69
C MET A 86 -11.49 -1.20 6.36
N ARG A 87 -12.50 -1.63 7.13
CA ARG A 87 -13.90 -1.24 6.94
C ARG A 87 -14.17 0.22 7.32
N THR A 88 -13.70 0.69 8.47
CA THR A 88 -14.00 2.05 8.96
C THR A 88 -13.25 3.13 8.20
N THR A 89 -12.10 2.77 7.62
CA THR A 89 -11.27 3.69 6.82
C THR A 89 -11.53 3.59 5.32
N HIS A 90 -12.60 2.90 4.89
CA HIS A 90 -13.01 2.88 3.48
C HIS A 90 -13.67 4.22 3.10
N ALA A 91 -13.03 4.96 2.18
CA ALA A 91 -13.53 6.26 1.72
C ALA A 91 -14.94 6.20 1.10
N PRO A 92 -15.84 7.12 1.47
CA PRO A 92 -17.18 7.22 0.87
C PRO A 92 -17.14 7.62 -0.61
N THR A 93 -16.09 8.29 -1.08
CA THR A 93 -15.94 8.60 -2.51
C THR A 93 -15.39 7.44 -3.34
N HIS A 94 -15.01 6.33 -2.71
CA HIS A 94 -14.57 5.09 -3.38
C HIS A 94 -15.68 4.03 -3.27
N ASP A 95 -16.91 4.42 -3.59
CA ASP A 95 -18.13 3.61 -3.44
C ASP A 95 -18.37 2.59 -4.57
N SER A 96 -17.57 2.65 -5.64
CA SER A 96 -17.67 1.72 -6.77
C SER A 96 -17.32 0.26 -6.41
N TYR A 97 -16.64 0.03 -5.30
CA TYR A 97 -16.29 -1.32 -4.83
C TYR A 97 -16.31 -1.41 -3.30
N SER A 98 -16.36 -2.63 -2.79
CA SER A 98 -16.12 -2.98 -1.39
C SER A 98 -14.89 -3.88 -1.25
N LEU A 99 -14.28 -3.85 -0.07
CA LEU A 99 -13.10 -4.64 0.27
C LEU A 99 -13.50 -5.77 1.21
N GLN A 100 -13.05 -6.99 0.92
CA GLN A 100 -13.16 -8.14 1.81
C GLN A 100 -11.77 -8.76 2.01
N ILE A 101 -11.44 -9.08 3.26
CA ILE A 101 -10.22 -9.85 3.57
C ILE A 101 -10.45 -11.31 3.19
N VAL A 102 -9.59 -11.83 2.31
CA VAL A 102 -9.56 -13.25 1.92
C VAL A 102 -8.59 -14.01 2.83
N SER A 103 -7.41 -13.43 3.08
CA SER A 103 -6.41 -13.98 3.96
C SER A 103 -5.58 -12.86 4.57
N LEU A 104 -5.22 -13.04 5.83
CA LEU A 104 -4.35 -12.15 6.56
C LEU A 104 -3.06 -12.90 6.86
N LEU A 105 -1.92 -12.38 6.38
CA LEU A 105 -0.62 -13.02 6.54
C LEU A 105 0.31 -12.12 7.33
N GLU A 106 0.91 -12.63 8.39
CA GLU A 106 2.03 -12.00 9.08
C GLU A 106 3.31 -12.22 8.27
N VAL A 107 4.05 -11.15 7.97
CA VAL A 107 5.31 -11.24 7.21
C VAL A 107 6.49 -11.07 8.14
N ARG A 108 7.58 -11.83 8.00
CA ARG A 108 8.84 -11.57 8.74
C ARG A 108 10.05 -11.46 7.82
N ARG A 109 10.86 -10.41 8.03
CA ARG A 109 12.11 -10.06 7.36
C ARG A 109 13.13 -9.55 8.38
N ALA A 110 14.02 -10.43 8.82
CA ALA A 110 14.99 -10.12 9.87
C ALA A 110 15.86 -8.88 9.58
N GLU A 111 16.30 -8.71 8.33
CA GLU A 111 17.11 -7.55 7.93
C GLU A 111 16.36 -6.22 8.03
N GLU A 112 15.05 -6.24 7.76
CA GLU A 112 14.21 -5.04 7.80
C GLU A 112 13.94 -4.61 9.24
N CYS A 113 13.68 -5.57 10.14
CA CYS A 113 13.55 -5.35 11.57
C CYS A 113 14.78 -4.65 12.15
N ALA A 114 15.98 -5.19 11.88
CA ALA A 114 17.23 -4.62 12.37
C ALA A 114 17.47 -3.19 11.84
N ARG A 115 17.13 -2.94 10.56
CA ARG A 115 17.23 -1.60 9.95
C ARG A 115 16.27 -0.59 10.59
N PHE A 116 15.06 -1.02 10.92
CA PHE A 116 14.03 -0.17 11.51
C PHE A 116 14.33 0.16 12.98
N GLU A 117 14.65 -0.84 13.81
CA GLU A 117 15.03 -0.64 15.22
C GLU A 117 16.28 0.23 15.37
N GLY A 118 17.25 0.08 14.46
CA GLY A 118 18.48 0.88 14.44
C GLY A 118 18.28 2.33 14.01
N PHE A 119 17.07 2.76 13.60
CA PHE A 119 16.84 4.09 13.06
C PHE A 119 16.36 5.07 14.16
N PRO A 120 17.08 6.19 14.43
CA PRO A 120 16.80 7.06 15.59
C PRO A 120 15.38 7.65 15.68
N VAL A 121 14.73 7.83 14.53
CA VAL A 121 13.37 8.43 14.44
C VAL A 121 12.28 7.47 14.90
N CYS A 122 12.55 6.17 14.97
CA CYS A 122 11.59 5.13 15.37
C CYS A 122 11.18 5.18 16.86
N SER A 123 11.53 6.24 17.58
CA SER A 123 11.20 6.42 19.00
C SER A 123 9.84 7.06 19.28
N HIS A 124 9.18 7.71 18.30
CA HIS A 124 7.87 8.35 18.51
C HIS A 124 7.06 8.54 17.22
N ASN A 125 5.75 8.77 17.36
CA ASN A 125 4.76 8.92 16.27
C ASN A 125 4.86 7.78 15.23
N ARG A 126 4.65 6.55 15.72
CA ARG A 126 4.61 5.35 14.88
C ARG A 126 3.18 4.99 14.58
N ARG A 127 2.87 4.83 13.31
CA ARG A 127 1.51 4.54 12.85
C ARG A 127 1.51 3.34 11.93
N LEU A 128 0.48 2.52 12.04
CA LEU A 128 0.19 1.46 11.09
C LEU A 128 -0.63 2.04 9.95
N LEU A 129 -0.08 2.03 8.74
CA LEU A 129 -0.66 2.71 7.57
C LEU A 129 -0.71 1.79 6.36
N TRP A 130 -1.72 2.00 5.51
CA TRP A 130 -1.96 1.21 4.30
C TRP A 130 -1.00 1.58 3.18
N HIS A 131 -0.45 0.56 2.52
CA HIS A 131 0.21 0.68 1.23
C HIS A 131 -0.37 -0.34 0.25
N GLY A 132 -0.66 0.10 -0.97
CA GLY A 132 -1.17 -0.75 -2.04
C GLY A 132 -0.28 -0.66 -3.26
N SER A 133 -0.17 -1.77 -3.97
CA SER A 133 0.65 -1.90 -5.17
C SER A 133 0.10 -3.01 -6.05
N ARG A 134 0.45 -2.98 -7.34
CA ARG A 134 0.06 -3.99 -8.32
C ARG A 134 0.56 -5.37 -7.93
N LEU A 135 -0.20 -6.42 -8.29
CA LEU A 135 0.17 -7.82 -8.07
C LEU A 135 1.60 -8.14 -8.55
N THR A 136 1.99 -7.59 -9.70
CA THR A 136 3.32 -7.73 -10.32
C THR A 136 4.48 -7.26 -9.46
N ASN A 137 4.26 -6.31 -8.55
CA ASN A 137 5.33 -5.71 -7.74
C ASN A 137 5.64 -6.49 -6.47
N TRP A 138 4.73 -7.34 -6.01
CA TRP A 138 4.85 -7.97 -4.69
C TRP A 138 6.02 -8.92 -4.58
N VAL A 139 6.45 -9.58 -5.65
CA VAL A 139 7.66 -10.42 -5.61
C VAL A 139 8.89 -9.57 -5.22
N SER A 140 9.03 -8.39 -5.81
CA SER A 140 10.13 -7.47 -5.51
C SER A 140 9.98 -6.85 -4.11
N ILE A 141 8.77 -6.43 -3.74
CA ILE A 141 8.50 -5.87 -2.40
C ILE A 141 8.74 -6.91 -1.31
N LEU A 142 8.26 -8.15 -1.49
CA LEU A 142 8.48 -9.24 -0.55
C LEU A 142 9.96 -9.55 -0.43
N SER A 143 10.72 -9.62 -1.53
CA SER A 143 12.13 -10.01 -1.47
C SER A 143 13.08 -8.90 -1.03
N LYS A 144 12.82 -7.65 -1.42
CA LYS A 144 13.73 -6.51 -1.21
C LYS A 144 13.20 -5.46 -0.24
N GLY A 145 11.95 -5.54 0.18
CA GLY A 145 11.24 -4.52 0.93
C GLY A 145 10.77 -3.36 0.04
N LEU A 146 10.08 -2.39 0.64
CA LEU A 146 9.67 -1.16 -0.04
C LEU A 146 10.88 -0.31 -0.44
N GLN A 147 10.88 0.16 -1.70
CA GLN A 147 11.98 0.95 -2.26
C GLN A 147 11.53 2.34 -2.68
N ILE A 148 12.40 3.32 -2.45
CA ILE A 148 12.21 4.67 -2.97
C ILE A 148 12.69 4.70 -4.42
N ALA A 149 11.90 5.31 -5.29
CA ALA A 149 12.22 5.45 -6.70
C ALA A 149 13.64 6.01 -6.90
N PRO A 150 14.41 5.48 -7.88
CA PRO A 150 15.79 5.89 -8.14
C PRO A 150 15.86 7.36 -8.58
N LYS A 151 17.03 8.00 -8.46
CA LYS A 151 17.20 9.45 -8.74
C LYS A 151 16.89 9.79 -10.20
N GLU A 152 17.06 8.85 -11.09
CA GLU A 152 16.89 8.92 -12.54
C GLU A 152 15.42 8.87 -12.96
N ALA A 153 14.53 8.30 -12.12
CA ALA A 153 13.10 8.27 -12.39
C ALA A 153 12.53 9.70 -12.40
N PRO A 154 11.58 10.04 -13.29
CA PRO A 154 10.97 11.36 -13.24
C PRO A 154 10.17 11.54 -11.93
N VAL A 155 10.13 12.77 -11.40
CA VAL A 155 9.36 13.10 -10.18
C VAL A 155 7.86 13.26 -10.47
N THR A 156 7.50 13.31 -11.76
CA THR A 156 6.14 13.40 -12.25
C THR A 156 5.29 12.23 -11.74
N GLY A 157 4.28 12.52 -10.92
CA GLY A 157 3.40 11.53 -10.28
C GLY A 157 3.55 11.41 -8.78
N TYR A 158 4.59 11.99 -8.19
CA TYR A 158 4.81 12.00 -6.75
C TYR A 158 4.45 13.37 -6.17
N MET A 159 3.28 13.48 -5.53
CA MET A 159 2.75 14.75 -5.01
C MET A 159 3.71 15.46 -4.05
N PHE A 160 4.53 14.71 -3.32
CA PHE A 160 5.49 15.19 -2.32
C PHE A 160 6.91 14.70 -2.59
N GLY A 161 7.25 14.51 -3.87
CA GLY A 161 8.55 14.01 -4.29
C GLY A 161 8.79 12.53 -3.97
N LYS A 162 10.00 12.03 -4.23
CA LYS A 162 10.32 10.60 -4.10
C LYS A 162 10.43 10.19 -2.63
N GLY A 163 9.55 9.29 -2.22
CA GLY A 163 9.51 8.68 -0.89
C GLY A 163 8.64 7.42 -0.90
N LEU A 164 8.49 6.80 0.26
CA LEU A 164 7.48 5.74 0.45
C LEU A 164 6.16 6.41 0.86
N TYR A 165 5.08 6.08 0.16
CA TYR A 165 3.76 6.66 0.35
C TYR A 165 2.84 5.70 1.09
N PHE A 166 2.17 6.21 2.10
CA PHE A 166 1.21 5.49 2.93
C PHE A 166 -0.07 6.31 3.09
N ALA A 167 -1.17 5.62 3.37
CA ALA A 167 -2.46 6.23 3.67
C ALA A 167 -3.06 5.66 4.95
N ASP A 168 -3.83 6.47 5.66
CA ASP A 168 -4.70 6.04 6.76
C ASP A 168 -6.10 5.63 6.27
N CYS A 169 -6.33 5.70 4.96
CA CYS A 169 -7.55 5.27 4.27
C CYS A 169 -7.29 4.01 3.45
N SER A 170 -7.98 2.91 3.79
CA SER A 170 -7.80 1.60 3.16
C SER A 170 -8.06 1.64 1.65
N SER A 171 -9.19 2.21 1.23
CA SER A 171 -9.58 2.24 -0.19
C SER A 171 -8.73 3.20 -1.03
N LYS A 172 -8.13 4.23 -0.41
CA LYS A 172 -7.13 5.06 -1.10
C LYS A 172 -5.93 4.23 -1.54
N SER A 173 -5.39 3.40 -0.64
CA SER A 173 -4.31 2.49 -0.97
C SER A 173 -4.78 1.35 -1.89
N ALA A 174 -6.01 0.86 -1.74
CA ALA A 174 -6.57 -0.20 -2.60
C ALA A 174 -6.65 0.20 -4.08
N ASN A 175 -6.88 1.48 -4.38
CA ASN A 175 -6.85 1.98 -5.76
C ASN A 175 -5.50 1.75 -6.47
N TYR A 176 -4.40 1.65 -5.71
CA TYR A 176 -3.07 1.35 -6.25
C TYR A 176 -2.83 -0.14 -6.54
N CYS A 177 -3.76 -1.03 -6.17
CA CYS A 177 -3.70 -2.44 -6.54
C CYS A 177 -4.10 -2.69 -7.99
N PHE A 178 -4.83 -1.75 -8.63
CA PHE A 178 -5.36 -1.89 -9.99
C PHE A 178 -6.17 -3.17 -10.21
N ALA A 179 -6.85 -3.67 -9.17
CA ALA A 179 -7.78 -4.79 -9.29
C ALA A 179 -8.97 -4.40 -10.19
N SER A 180 -9.52 -5.41 -10.87
CA SER A 180 -10.62 -5.24 -11.82
C SER A 180 -11.63 -6.39 -11.67
N ARG A 181 -12.75 -6.32 -12.39
CA ARG A 181 -13.74 -7.42 -12.38
C ARG A 181 -13.14 -8.74 -12.88
N ASP A 182 -12.22 -8.68 -13.83
CA ASP A 182 -11.54 -9.86 -14.40
C ASP A 182 -10.39 -10.36 -13.50
N SER A 183 -9.87 -9.49 -12.64
CA SER A 183 -8.80 -9.79 -11.68
C SER A 183 -9.12 -9.12 -10.33
N PRO A 184 -10.06 -9.70 -9.55
CA PRO A 184 -10.64 -9.03 -8.39
C PRO A 184 -9.74 -9.08 -7.16
N TYR A 185 -8.68 -9.89 -7.18
CA TYR A 185 -7.76 -10.03 -6.05
C TYR A 185 -6.71 -8.92 -6.05
N GLY A 186 -6.51 -8.34 -4.89
CA GLY A 186 -5.47 -7.36 -4.63
C GLY A 186 -4.70 -7.72 -3.37
N VAL A 187 -3.51 -7.16 -3.25
CA VAL A 187 -2.72 -7.25 -2.02
C VAL A 187 -2.52 -5.84 -1.48
N LEU A 188 -2.89 -5.67 -0.22
CA LEU A 188 -2.57 -4.51 0.60
C LEU A 188 -1.60 -4.92 1.69
N VAL A 189 -0.82 -3.97 2.17
CA VAL A 189 -0.01 -4.14 3.37
C VAL A 189 -0.27 -3.03 4.36
N LEU A 190 -0.23 -3.40 5.63
CA LEU A 190 -0.18 -2.47 6.74
C LEU A 190 1.28 -2.35 7.18
N CYS A 191 1.85 -1.15 7.00
CA CYS A 191 3.22 -0.84 7.35
C CYS A 191 3.30 0.03 8.60
N GLU A 192 4.18 -0.32 9.54
CA GLU A 192 4.59 0.59 10.62
C GLU A 192 5.51 1.65 10.02
N ALA A 193 5.01 2.88 9.99
CA ALA A 193 5.75 4.04 9.58
C ALA A 193 6.16 4.85 10.82
N ALA A 194 7.46 5.03 11.01
CA ALA A 194 8.03 5.97 11.97
C ALA A 194 7.99 7.39 11.38
N LEU A 195 6.90 8.09 11.66
CA LEU A 195 6.63 9.41 11.09
C LEU A 195 7.42 10.51 11.80
N GLY A 196 7.68 10.36 13.10
CA GLY A 196 8.31 11.38 13.94
C GLY A 196 7.63 12.75 13.81
N ASP A 197 8.40 13.83 13.96
CA ASP A 197 7.96 15.17 13.57
C ASP A 197 7.61 15.25 12.07
N GLN A 198 6.43 15.79 11.77
CA GLN A 198 5.86 15.79 10.42
C GLN A 198 5.86 17.18 9.81
N TYR A 199 6.27 17.25 8.55
CA TYR A 199 6.13 18.43 7.73
C TYR A 199 4.77 18.47 7.05
N LYS A 200 3.87 19.32 7.54
CA LYS A 200 2.49 19.43 7.07
C LYS A 200 2.41 20.17 5.74
N ARG A 201 1.68 19.62 4.78
CA ARG A 201 1.39 20.25 3.49
C ARG A 201 -0.05 20.06 3.07
N VAL A 202 -0.65 21.13 2.55
CA VAL A 202 -2.03 21.13 2.05
C VAL A 202 -2.12 21.01 0.52
N ALA A 203 -1.00 21.24 -0.17
CA ALA A 203 -0.89 21.22 -1.62
C ALA A 203 0.40 20.47 -2.04
N ALA A 204 0.45 20.06 -3.31
CA ALA A 204 1.58 19.33 -3.86
C ALA A 204 2.89 20.13 -3.76
N GLU A 205 3.98 19.48 -3.34
CA GLU A 205 5.32 20.04 -3.33
C GLU A 205 6.35 18.99 -3.76
N TYR A 206 6.76 19.04 -5.02
CA TYR A 206 7.70 18.06 -5.60
C TYR A 206 9.07 18.02 -4.91
N GLU A 207 9.47 19.10 -4.23
CA GLU A 207 10.71 19.21 -3.44
C GLU A 207 10.48 18.97 -1.94
N ALA A 208 9.36 18.38 -1.53
CA ALA A 208 9.00 18.23 -0.11
C ALA A 208 10.07 17.51 0.72
N LYS A 209 10.84 16.56 0.15
CA LYS A 209 12.01 15.97 0.85
C LYS A 209 13.01 17.03 1.33
N ARG A 210 13.30 18.02 0.47
CA ARG A 210 14.22 19.11 0.79
C ARG A 210 13.60 20.05 1.84
N SER A 211 12.33 20.37 1.70
CA SER A 211 11.60 21.27 2.60
C SER A 211 11.36 20.65 3.98
N CYS A 212 10.97 19.38 4.04
CA CYS A 212 10.86 18.57 5.27
C CYS A 212 12.17 18.61 6.07
N ARG A 213 13.31 18.38 5.41
CA ARG A 213 14.64 18.50 6.05
C ARG A 213 14.93 19.92 6.56
N LYS A 214 14.58 20.97 5.80
CA LYS A 214 14.76 22.37 6.23
C LYS A 214 13.90 22.69 7.46
N ALA A 215 12.70 22.13 7.51
CA ALA A 215 11.77 22.24 8.64
C ALA A 215 12.18 21.37 9.85
N LYS A 216 13.30 20.63 9.76
CA LYS A 216 13.76 19.67 10.78
C LYS A 216 12.73 18.59 11.11
N ALA A 217 11.89 18.25 10.14
CA ALA A 217 10.94 17.16 10.23
C ALA A 217 11.51 15.86 9.64
N HIS A 218 10.87 14.74 9.93
CA HIS A 218 11.30 13.40 9.54
C HIS A 218 10.44 12.78 8.43
N SER A 219 9.19 13.24 8.31
CA SER A 219 8.24 12.80 7.29
C SER A 219 7.43 13.98 6.76
N THR A 220 6.67 13.77 5.69
CA THR A 220 5.69 14.73 5.19
C THR A 220 4.29 14.18 5.40
N TRP A 221 3.39 15.05 5.87
CA TRP A 221 1.97 14.78 5.97
C TRP A 221 1.23 15.67 4.96
N GLY A 222 0.79 15.06 3.87
CA GLY A 222 -0.19 15.65 2.98
C GLY A 222 -1.56 15.62 3.66
N MET A 223 -2.06 16.78 4.08
CA MET A 223 -3.28 16.89 4.85
C MET A 223 -4.51 16.86 3.94
N GLY A 224 -5.33 15.81 4.09
CA GLY A 224 -6.60 15.66 3.40
C GLY A 224 -7.76 16.25 4.18
N LYS A 225 -8.81 16.66 3.46
CA LYS A 225 -10.10 17.13 3.99
C LYS A 225 -10.95 16.04 4.65
N THR A 226 -10.49 14.78 4.59
CA THR A 226 -11.13 13.65 5.25
C THR A 226 -10.05 12.74 5.82
N ALA A 227 -10.20 12.38 7.09
CA ALA A 227 -9.25 11.55 7.83
C ALA A 227 -9.98 10.69 8.87
N PRO A 228 -9.39 9.57 9.34
CA PRO A 228 -9.95 8.81 10.46
C PRO A 228 -10.04 9.67 11.72
N ASP A 229 -11.10 9.50 12.49
CA ASP A 229 -11.27 10.15 13.79
C ASP A 229 -10.10 9.80 14.74
N PRO A 230 -9.29 10.79 15.17
CA PRO A 230 -8.13 10.54 16.02
C PRO A 230 -8.50 10.12 17.44
N THR A 231 -9.77 10.23 17.85
CA THR A 231 -10.24 9.74 19.15
C THR A 231 -10.51 8.24 19.15
N ALA A 232 -10.61 7.64 17.97
CA ALA A 232 -10.85 6.22 17.76
C ALA A 232 -9.58 5.55 17.21
N GLU A 233 -8.54 5.55 18.02
CA GLU A 233 -7.28 4.85 17.76
C GLU A 233 -7.21 3.55 18.59
N ALA A 234 -6.52 2.55 18.06
CA ALA A 234 -6.20 1.32 18.80
C ALA A 234 -4.70 1.04 18.74
N GLU A 235 -4.23 0.18 19.62
CA GLU A 235 -2.89 -0.41 19.52
C GLU A 235 -3.03 -1.89 19.16
N LEU A 236 -2.09 -2.41 18.35
CA LEU A 236 -2.03 -3.84 18.11
C LEU A 236 -1.52 -4.54 19.37
N PRO A 237 -2.17 -5.62 19.86
CA PRO A 237 -1.72 -6.33 21.06
C PRO A 237 -0.28 -6.86 20.96
N SER A 238 0.18 -7.14 19.75
CA SER A 238 1.53 -7.63 19.46
C SER A 238 2.56 -6.52 19.24
N VAL A 239 2.15 -5.24 19.22
CA VAL A 239 3.02 -4.09 18.92
C VAL A 239 2.76 -2.94 19.89
N GLY A 240 3.64 -2.78 20.89
CA GLY A 240 3.55 -1.66 21.82
C GLY A 240 3.90 -0.34 21.15
N GLY A 241 3.08 0.70 21.36
CA GLY A 241 3.37 2.07 20.94
C GLY A 241 3.32 2.31 19.44
N VAL A 242 2.44 1.58 18.74
CA VAL A 242 2.07 1.81 17.34
C VAL A 242 0.57 2.04 17.28
N THR A 243 0.20 3.20 16.72
CA THR A 243 -1.18 3.62 16.59
C THR A 243 -1.81 3.06 15.32
N VAL A 244 -2.99 2.45 15.44
CA VAL A 244 -3.83 2.01 14.33
C VAL A 244 -5.02 2.99 14.20
N PRO A 245 -5.20 3.67 13.06
CA PRO A 245 -6.34 4.55 12.84
C PRO A 245 -7.61 3.72 12.62
N MET A 246 -8.45 3.61 13.65
CA MET A 246 -9.67 2.77 13.63
C MET A 246 -10.95 3.59 13.44
N GLY A 247 -10.84 4.90 13.49
CA GLY A 247 -11.99 5.80 13.46
C GLY A 247 -12.73 5.78 12.12
N PRO A 248 -14.04 6.08 12.14
CA PRO A 248 -14.73 6.45 10.92
C PRO A 248 -14.05 7.68 10.33
N LEU A 249 -14.15 7.83 9.01
CA LEU A 249 -13.66 9.01 8.33
C LEU A 249 -14.54 10.23 8.68
N ILE A 250 -13.90 11.29 9.18
CA ILE A 250 -14.51 12.57 9.54
C ILE A 250 -14.05 13.68 8.60
N ASP A 251 -14.85 14.75 8.49
CA ASP A 251 -14.49 15.96 7.77
C ASP A 251 -13.47 16.79 8.57
N THR A 252 -12.33 17.05 7.95
CA THR A 252 -11.22 17.84 8.51
C THR A 252 -10.99 19.14 7.75
N THR A 253 -11.93 19.55 6.91
CA THR A 253 -11.82 20.72 6.02
C THR A 253 -11.41 21.99 6.77
N GLU A 254 -12.01 22.28 7.93
CA GLU A 254 -11.68 23.48 8.73
C GLU A 254 -10.21 23.49 9.19
N LEU A 255 -9.71 22.36 9.68
CA LEU A 255 -8.30 22.20 10.09
C LEU A 255 -7.36 22.41 8.91
N VAL A 256 -7.71 21.83 7.77
CA VAL A 256 -6.91 21.89 6.55
C VAL A 256 -6.92 23.29 5.94
N ASP A 257 -8.07 23.96 5.90
CA ASP A 257 -8.20 25.32 5.36
C ASP A 257 -7.51 26.34 6.27
N THR A 258 -7.49 26.13 7.59
CA THR A 258 -6.70 26.94 8.54
C THR A 258 -5.21 26.80 8.28
N GLU A 259 -4.71 25.58 8.12
CA GLU A 259 -3.31 25.32 7.75
C GLU A 259 -2.98 25.92 6.37
N ALA A 260 -3.90 25.80 5.41
CA ALA A 260 -3.73 26.34 4.06
C ALA A 260 -3.60 27.87 4.06
N ALA A 261 -4.43 28.56 4.86
CA ALA A 261 -4.35 30.01 5.04
C ALA A 261 -3.00 30.44 5.64
N GLN A 262 -2.45 29.68 6.59
CA GLN A 262 -1.13 29.95 7.17
C GLN A 262 0.00 29.75 6.16
N GLN A 263 -0.15 28.77 5.26
CA GLN A 263 0.83 28.49 4.21
C GLN A 263 0.68 29.42 2.99
N GLY A 264 -0.41 30.19 2.89
CA GLY A 264 -0.73 31.00 1.72
C GLY A 264 -1.11 30.15 0.49
N GLU A 265 -1.66 28.97 0.72
CA GLU A 265 -1.93 27.94 -0.29
C GLU A 265 -3.43 27.58 -0.32
N THR A 266 -3.84 26.83 -1.35
CA THR A 266 -5.16 26.19 -1.38
C THR A 266 -5.03 24.68 -1.22
N SER A 267 -5.89 24.08 -0.40
CA SER A 267 -5.85 22.63 -0.20
C SER A 267 -6.36 21.87 -1.42
N SER A 268 -5.65 20.82 -1.82
CA SER A 268 -5.99 19.98 -2.98
C SER A 268 -6.24 18.51 -2.65
N LEU A 269 -6.09 18.08 -1.39
CA LEU A 269 -6.18 16.68 -1.00
C LEU A 269 -7.51 16.36 -0.35
N LEU A 270 -8.17 15.29 -0.82
CA LEU A 270 -9.37 14.75 -0.18
C LEU A 270 -9.03 13.89 1.04
N TYR A 271 -7.92 13.15 0.98
CA TYR A 271 -7.51 12.18 2.01
C TYR A 271 -6.04 12.35 2.34
N ASN A 272 -5.65 12.00 3.57
CA ASN A 272 -4.26 12.11 4.01
C ASN A 272 -3.28 11.29 3.15
N GLU A 273 -2.03 11.73 3.13
CA GLU A 273 -0.87 10.97 2.67
C GLU A 273 0.28 11.16 3.66
N PHE A 274 0.97 10.07 3.95
CA PHE A 274 2.15 10.08 4.80
C PHE A 274 3.34 9.60 3.99
N ILE A 275 4.38 10.42 3.95
CA ILE A 275 5.54 10.21 3.10
C ILE A 275 6.79 10.17 3.96
N VAL A 276 7.51 9.05 3.90
CA VAL A 276 8.84 8.92 4.52
C VAL A 276 9.92 8.90 3.44
N TYR A 277 11.06 9.51 3.74
CA TYR A 277 12.13 9.74 2.76
C TYR A 277 13.36 8.83 2.95
N ASN A 278 13.26 7.88 3.87
CA ASN A 278 14.22 6.83 4.16
C ASN A 278 13.50 5.50 4.36
N THR A 279 13.98 4.43 3.71
CA THR A 279 13.38 3.09 3.83
C THR A 279 13.53 2.49 5.23
N ALA A 280 14.44 3.01 6.06
CA ALA A 280 14.58 2.62 7.46
C ALA A 280 13.44 3.14 8.35
N GLN A 281 12.62 4.09 7.89
CA GLN A 281 11.46 4.61 8.62
C GLN A 281 10.19 3.79 8.38
N ALA A 282 10.25 2.78 7.53
CA ALA A 282 9.12 1.90 7.26
C ALA A 282 9.55 0.46 7.52
N LEU A 283 8.76 -0.21 8.34
CA LEU A 283 8.81 -1.64 8.52
C LEU A 283 7.59 -2.21 7.81
N PHE A 284 7.79 -3.29 7.06
CA PHE A 284 6.78 -4.10 6.38
C PHE A 284 6.68 -5.52 7.03
N SER A 285 7.48 -5.76 8.08
CA SER A 285 7.75 -7.06 8.68
C SER A 285 7.38 -7.11 10.17
N ALA A 286 7.15 -8.33 10.65
CA ALA A 286 6.80 -8.73 11.97
C ALA A 286 7.95 -9.36 12.76
N GLY A 287 8.01 -9.04 14.05
CA GLY A 287 8.90 -9.71 15.01
C GLY A 287 8.43 -9.53 16.44
N SER A 288 8.81 -10.43 17.34
CA SER A 288 8.52 -10.33 18.78
C SER A 288 9.18 -9.12 19.47
N SER A 289 10.17 -8.47 18.82
CA SER A 289 10.69 -7.13 19.17
C SER A 289 10.29 -6.03 18.18
N CYS A 290 9.74 -6.39 17.02
CA CYS A 290 9.54 -5.50 15.86
C CYS A 290 8.08 -5.39 15.39
N GLY A 291 7.12 -5.99 16.10
CA GLY A 291 5.69 -5.79 15.90
C GLY A 291 5.05 -6.46 14.70
N THR A 292 3.94 -7.20 14.87
CA THR A 292 3.18 -7.82 13.78
C THR A 292 2.72 -6.82 12.73
N GLN A 293 2.98 -7.14 11.46
CA GLN A 293 2.39 -6.46 10.32
C GLN A 293 1.80 -7.46 9.35
N ALA A 294 0.70 -7.06 8.74
CA ALA A 294 -0.12 -7.96 7.97
C ALA A 294 -0.16 -7.58 6.48
N VAL A 295 0.14 -8.56 5.64
CA VAL A 295 -0.31 -8.59 4.26
C VAL A 295 -1.78 -8.97 4.28
N VAL A 296 -2.61 -8.05 3.82
CA VAL A 296 -4.03 -8.27 3.62
C VAL A 296 -4.21 -8.69 2.16
N VAL A 297 -4.45 -9.98 1.95
CA VAL A 297 -4.95 -10.45 0.67
C VAL A 297 -6.44 -10.14 0.65
N MET A 298 -6.84 -9.29 -0.27
CA MET A 298 -8.21 -8.81 -0.38
C MET A 298 -8.83 -9.18 -1.72
N GLN A 299 -10.16 -9.24 -1.73
CA GLN A 299 -10.95 -9.30 -2.94
C GLN A 299 -11.81 -8.04 -3.04
N LEU A 300 -11.76 -7.39 -4.20
CA LEU A 300 -12.64 -6.28 -4.55
C LEU A 300 -13.95 -6.82 -5.11
N PHE A 301 -15.06 -6.38 -4.54
CA PHE A 301 -16.40 -6.66 -5.03
C PHE A 301 -17.02 -5.40 -5.63
N ASP A 302 -17.66 -5.53 -6.77
CA ASP A 302 -18.38 -4.42 -7.39
C ASP A 302 -19.75 -4.22 -6.72
N ASN A 303 -20.04 -2.99 -6.31
CA ASN A 303 -21.29 -2.67 -5.61
C ASN A 303 -22.50 -2.53 -6.58
N GLY A 304 -22.31 -2.71 -7.89
CA GLY A 304 -23.34 -2.55 -8.92
C GLY A 304 -24.46 -3.60 -8.96
N PHE A 305 -24.50 -4.57 -8.04
CA PHE A 305 -25.46 -5.69 -8.08
C PHE A 305 -26.78 -5.43 -7.33
N GLU A 306 -26.88 -4.42 -6.48
CA GLU A 306 -28.14 -4.16 -5.74
C GLU A 306 -29.19 -3.34 -6.50
N ARG A 307 -28.85 -2.73 -7.64
CA ARG A 307 -29.82 -1.88 -8.36
C ARG A 307 -30.84 -2.63 -9.21
N HIS A 308 -30.68 -3.93 -9.48
CA HIS A 308 -31.66 -4.73 -10.21
C HIS A 308 -31.96 -6.03 -9.45
N GLY A 309 -33.02 -5.96 -8.63
CA GLY A 309 -33.45 -7.05 -7.78
C GLY A 309 -33.69 -8.37 -8.50
N ARG A 310 -32.99 -9.41 -8.05
CA ARG A 310 -33.57 -10.74 -7.87
C ARG A 310 -33.13 -11.27 -6.51
N SER A 311 -34.10 -11.36 -5.61
CA SER A 311 -34.04 -12.17 -4.39
C SER A 311 -33.54 -13.57 -4.75
N LEU A 312 -32.36 -13.95 -4.24
CA LEU A 312 -31.97 -15.35 -4.15
C LEU A 312 -32.02 -15.77 -2.69
N SER A 313 -33.08 -16.53 -2.41
CA SER A 313 -33.33 -17.29 -1.19
C SER A 313 -32.19 -18.28 -0.90
N SER A 314 -31.78 -18.31 0.37
CA SER A 314 -31.24 -19.43 1.17
C SER A 314 -30.12 -20.33 0.59
N PRO A 315 -29.03 -20.59 1.35
CA PRO A 315 -27.97 -21.48 0.90
C PRO A 315 -28.38 -22.97 0.96
N PRO A 316 -27.96 -23.81 0.00
CA PRO A 316 -28.13 -25.25 0.12
C PRO A 316 -27.09 -25.83 1.09
N ASN A 317 -27.60 -26.55 2.10
CA ASN A 317 -26.84 -27.45 2.96
C ASN A 317 -26.17 -28.56 2.13
N GLY A 318 -24.88 -28.84 2.36
CA GLY A 318 -24.28 -30.09 1.91
C GLY A 318 -22.76 -30.11 1.82
N ILE A 319 -22.06 -30.23 2.96
CA ILE A 319 -20.75 -30.89 2.99
C ILE A 319 -20.79 -31.92 4.13
N GLN A 320 -20.98 -33.19 3.75
CA GLN A 320 -20.86 -34.34 4.62
C GLN A 320 -19.38 -34.60 4.90
N ARG A 321 -19.07 -34.83 6.19
CA ARG A 321 -17.79 -35.34 6.69
C ARG A 321 -17.46 -36.68 6.02
N ILE A 322 -16.22 -36.85 5.56
CA ILE A 322 -15.63 -38.17 5.35
C ILE A 322 -14.73 -38.41 6.56
N SER A 323 -15.18 -39.30 7.45
CA SER A 323 -14.40 -39.88 8.53
C SER A 323 -13.78 -41.20 8.06
N GLU A 324 -12.56 -41.41 8.56
CA GLU A 324 -11.74 -42.63 8.65
C GLU A 324 -12.45 -43.98 8.51
N SER A 325 -11.79 -44.87 7.77
CA SER A 325 -11.72 -46.32 8.01
C SER A 325 -10.37 -46.84 7.53
#